data_AF-A0A929CBE0-F1
#
_entry.id   AF-A0A929CBE0-F1
#
_cell.length_a   1.000
_cell.length_b   1.000
_cell.length_c   1.000
_cell.angle_alpha   90.00
_cell.angle_beta   90.00
_cell.angle_gamma   90.00
#
_symmetry.space_group_name_H-M   'P 1'
#
loop_
_entity.id
_entity.type
_entity.pdbx_description
1 polymer ?
#
loop_
_entity_poly.entity_id
_entity_poly.type
_entity_poly.pdbx_seq_one_letter_code
_entity_poly.pdbx_strand_id
1 'polypeptide(L)'
;TEILRLPKRSLHTFGTTNIYYYLVTEPAYSEPSTDVSETVIREGRVIAQKPKIVTPYYLSRLEGFGADARKYLDMLIQRHGRNIPGLFYSYKNEPKELNIISDNLQSVVNKLNTEIDNRGDPLVSIIKGEDELWDVSLMKFIYEMTRNSLRDNLMQMGRRGLLDIDAGGVPVAARVSIEELFTKVAQGEYEPRDLKAELDRWDLFEEYEDRFFTIFKKFNRRK
;
A
#
# COMPACT_ATOMS: atom_id res chain seq x y z
N THR A 1 13.74 -8.26 -14.50
CA THR A 1 12.71 -7.19 -14.40
C THR A 1 13.30 -5.82 -14.61
N GLU A 2 12.79 -5.10 -15.58
CA GLU A 2 13.13 -3.72 -15.93
C GLU A 2 11.86 -2.87 -16.00
N ILE A 3 11.91 -1.63 -15.51
CA ILE A 3 10.77 -0.71 -15.59
C ILE A 3 11.01 0.19 -16.81
N LEU A 4 10.34 -0.10 -17.91
CA LEU A 4 10.51 0.61 -19.18
C LEU A 4 9.86 2.00 -19.15
N ARG A 5 8.79 2.15 -18.35
CA ARG A 5 8.10 3.42 -18.13
C ARG A 5 7.63 3.52 -16.70
N LEU A 6 8.14 4.52 -15.97
CA LEU A 6 7.67 4.85 -14.63
C LEU A 6 6.40 5.72 -14.68
N PRO A 7 5.53 5.65 -13.67
CA PRO A 7 4.46 6.61 -13.48
C PRO A 7 5.02 8.03 -13.36
N LYS A 8 4.28 9.01 -13.88
CA LYS A 8 4.64 10.43 -13.74
C LYS A 8 4.37 10.97 -12.34
N ARG A 9 3.64 10.23 -11.50
CA ARG A 9 3.30 10.60 -10.12
C ARG A 9 3.76 9.54 -9.13
N SER A 10 4.22 10.00 -7.96
CA SER A 10 4.51 9.16 -6.80
C SER A 10 3.24 8.70 -6.08
N LEU A 11 3.39 7.77 -5.14
CA LEU A 11 2.29 7.32 -4.28
C LEU A 11 1.75 8.49 -3.45
N HIS A 12 0.44 8.67 -3.46
CA HIS A 12 -0.23 9.69 -2.68
C HIS A 12 0.01 9.52 -1.17
N THR A 13 0.31 10.62 -0.48
CA THR A 13 0.48 10.63 0.98
C THR A 13 -0.85 10.49 1.74
N PHE A 14 -1.91 11.14 1.24
CA PHE A 14 -3.19 11.28 1.96
C PHE A 14 -4.36 10.60 1.25
N GLY A 15 -4.10 9.70 0.32
CA GLY A 15 -5.13 9.06 -0.48
C GLY A 15 -4.67 7.73 -1.05
N THR A 16 -5.58 7.05 -1.73
CA THR A 16 -5.25 5.84 -2.49
C THR A 16 -4.54 6.22 -3.79
N THR A 17 -3.65 5.35 -4.25
CA THR A 17 -3.02 5.45 -5.57
C THR A 17 -3.40 4.21 -6.36
N ASN A 18 -4.00 4.41 -7.53
CA ASN A 18 -4.36 3.33 -8.44
C ASN A 18 -3.40 3.39 -9.62
N ILE A 19 -2.47 2.44 -9.69
CA ILE A 19 -1.45 2.38 -10.74
C ILE A 19 -1.87 1.30 -11.72
N TYR A 20 -2.08 1.70 -12.97
CA TYR A 20 -2.26 0.75 -14.07
C TYR A 20 -0.89 0.23 -14.53
N TYR A 21 -0.78 -1.07 -14.78
CA TYR A 21 0.46 -1.63 -15.32
C TYR A 21 0.19 -2.44 -16.58
N TYR A 22 1.12 -2.33 -17.52
CA TYR A 22 1.36 -3.28 -18.59
C TYR A 22 2.63 -4.05 -18.23
N LEU A 23 2.52 -5.36 -18.05
CA LEU A 23 3.66 -6.24 -17.87
C LEU A 23 3.88 -7.01 -19.17
N VAL A 24 5.02 -6.75 -19.81
CA VAL A 24 5.40 -7.34 -21.10
C VAL A 24 6.50 -8.36 -20.92
N THR A 25 6.33 -9.54 -21.51
CA THR A 25 7.31 -10.63 -21.50
C THR A 25 7.39 -11.30 -22.87
N GLU A 26 8.50 -11.98 -23.12
CA GLU A 26 8.53 -13.02 -24.15
C GLU A 26 7.84 -14.28 -23.57
N PRO A 27 7.09 -15.06 -24.36
CA PRO A 27 6.45 -16.28 -23.87
C PRO A 27 7.46 -17.32 -23.39
N ALA A 28 7.14 -18.04 -22.31
CA ALA A 28 8.02 -19.10 -21.79
C ALA A 28 8.27 -20.27 -22.78
N TYR A 29 7.37 -20.46 -23.74
CA TYR A 29 7.44 -21.52 -24.75
C TYR A 29 8.13 -21.10 -26.05
N SER A 30 8.62 -19.86 -26.16
CA SER A 30 9.24 -19.36 -27.39
C SER A 30 10.49 -20.16 -27.74
N GLU A 31 10.44 -20.93 -28.82
CA GLU A 31 11.61 -21.62 -29.36
C GLU A 31 12.41 -20.66 -30.28
N PRO A 32 13.75 -20.73 -30.28
CA PRO A 32 14.60 -19.92 -31.20
C PRO A 32 14.36 -20.18 -32.69
N SER A 33 13.56 -21.20 -33.02
CA SER A 33 13.31 -21.75 -34.36
C SER A 33 12.04 -21.22 -35.03
N THR A 34 11.15 -20.54 -34.30
CA THR A 34 9.90 -19.99 -34.86
C THR A 34 10.08 -18.57 -35.38
N ASP A 35 9.76 -18.35 -36.66
CA ASP A 35 9.90 -17.06 -37.38
C ASP A 35 8.93 -15.95 -36.90
N VAL A 36 8.10 -16.26 -35.90
CA VAL A 36 7.10 -15.36 -35.33
C VAL A 36 7.51 -14.97 -33.93
N SER A 37 7.90 -13.69 -33.75
CA SER A 37 8.07 -13.12 -32.41
C SER A 37 6.71 -12.87 -31.78
N GLU A 38 6.51 -13.40 -30.58
CA GLU A 38 5.31 -13.16 -29.79
C GLU A 38 5.66 -12.39 -28.52
N THR A 39 4.74 -11.55 -28.06
CA THR A 39 4.85 -10.82 -26.80
C THR A 39 3.60 -11.08 -25.97
N VAL A 40 3.79 -11.47 -24.73
CA VAL A 40 2.71 -11.60 -23.74
C VAL A 40 2.54 -10.27 -23.02
N ILE A 41 1.32 -9.76 -22.98
CA ILE A 41 0.95 -8.54 -22.26
C ILE A 41 -0.01 -8.93 -21.14
N ARG A 42 0.40 -8.69 -19.90
CA ARG A 42 -0.46 -8.81 -18.72
C ARG A 42 -0.81 -7.43 -18.22
N GLU A 43 -2.10 -7.19 -18.09
CA GLU A 43 -2.65 -5.92 -17.65
C GLU A 43 -3.22 -6.07 -16.24
N GLY A 44 -3.18 -4.98 -15.47
CA GLY A 44 -3.77 -4.97 -14.15
C GLY A 44 -3.63 -3.64 -13.45
N ARG A 45 -4.09 -3.63 -12.19
CA ARG A 45 -4.00 -2.47 -11.32
C ARG A 45 -3.36 -2.85 -10.00
N VAL A 46 -2.37 -2.06 -9.59
CA VAL A 46 -1.87 -2.06 -8.22
C VAL A 46 -2.52 -0.91 -7.49
N ILE A 47 -3.30 -1.23 -6.46
CA ILE A 47 -3.92 -0.25 -5.58
C ILE A 47 -3.08 -0.13 -4.32
N ALA A 48 -2.37 0.99 -4.20
CA ALA A 48 -1.72 1.39 -2.95
C ALA A 48 -2.72 2.15 -2.08
N GLN A 49 -2.98 1.64 -0.88
CA GLN A 49 -3.84 2.32 0.10
C GLN A 49 -3.12 3.54 0.69
N LYS A 50 -3.89 4.45 1.31
CA LYS A 50 -3.33 5.57 2.09
C LYS A 50 -2.32 4.99 3.11
N PRO A 51 -1.05 5.40 3.09
CA PRO A 51 -0.05 4.89 4.03
C PRO A 51 -0.47 5.20 5.47
N LYS A 52 -0.30 4.22 6.37
CA LYS A 52 -0.55 4.37 7.80
C LYS A 52 0.75 4.66 8.53
N ILE A 53 0.70 5.51 9.55
CA ILE A 53 1.81 5.65 10.49
C ILE A 53 1.66 4.56 11.55
N VAL A 54 2.74 3.80 11.78
CA VAL A 54 2.80 2.72 12.77
C VAL A 54 4.08 2.85 13.59
N THR A 55 4.09 2.26 14.77
CA THR A 55 5.30 2.11 15.60
C THR A 55 5.58 0.63 15.85
N PRO A 56 6.82 0.24 16.21
CA PRO A 56 7.11 -1.13 16.62
C PRO A 56 6.16 -1.63 17.73
N TYR A 57 5.79 -0.75 18.66
CA TYR A 57 4.82 -1.07 19.69
C TYR A 57 3.43 -1.39 19.18
N TYR A 58 2.89 -0.52 18.31
CA TYR A 58 1.59 -0.75 17.67
C TYR A 58 1.58 -2.10 16.94
N LEU A 59 2.67 -2.42 16.22
CA LEU A 59 2.80 -3.67 15.49
C LEU A 59 2.89 -4.90 16.42
N SER A 60 3.54 -4.79 17.59
CA SER A 60 3.64 -5.89 18.56
C SER A 60 2.31 -6.35 19.14
N ARG A 61 1.26 -5.52 19.02
CA ARG A 61 -0.10 -5.80 19.49
C ARG A 61 -1.03 -6.32 18.38
N LEU A 62 -0.49 -6.62 17.20
CA LEU A 62 -1.25 -7.27 16.16
C LEU A 62 -1.53 -8.73 16.52
N GLU A 63 -2.77 -9.15 16.33
CA GLU A 63 -3.20 -10.53 16.51
C GLU A 63 -2.82 -11.39 15.29
N GLY A 64 -2.74 -12.71 15.50
CA GLY A 64 -2.48 -13.68 14.42
C GLY A 64 -1.00 -13.91 14.11
N PHE A 65 -0.08 -13.32 14.86
CA PHE A 65 1.37 -13.46 14.67
C PHE A 65 2.01 -14.50 15.61
N GLY A 66 2.89 -15.33 15.05
CA GLY A 66 3.64 -16.36 15.77
C GLY A 66 4.69 -15.80 16.75
N ALA A 67 5.37 -16.70 17.46
CA ALA A 67 6.40 -16.31 18.44
C ALA A 67 7.59 -15.58 17.78
N ASP A 68 8.00 -15.98 16.58
CA ASP A 68 9.16 -15.38 15.91
C ASP A 68 8.89 -13.96 15.39
N ALA A 69 7.66 -13.67 14.95
CA ALA A 69 7.25 -12.31 14.60
C ALA A 69 7.28 -11.38 15.82
N ARG A 70 6.88 -11.87 17.00
CA ARG A 70 6.98 -11.13 18.26
C ARG A 70 8.44 -10.85 18.63
N LYS A 71 9.32 -11.86 18.56
CA LYS A 71 10.77 -11.66 18.78
C LYS A 71 11.35 -10.61 17.84
N TYR A 72 10.95 -10.62 16.56
CA TYR A 72 11.39 -9.61 15.59
C TYR A 72 10.97 -8.19 16.01
N LEU A 73 9.71 -8.01 16.44
CA LEU A 73 9.23 -6.72 16.91
C LEU A 73 9.91 -6.27 18.21
N ASP A 74 10.19 -7.20 19.12
CA ASP A 74 10.97 -6.92 20.33
C ASP A 74 12.39 -6.45 19.99
N MET A 75 13.05 -7.08 19.01
CA MET A 75 14.36 -6.63 18.52
C MET A 75 14.30 -5.23 17.91
N LEU A 76 13.24 -4.89 17.16
CA LEU A 76 13.04 -3.54 16.63
C LEU A 76 12.86 -2.51 17.75
N ILE A 77 12.08 -2.85 18.78
CA ILE A 77 11.87 -2.00 19.95
C ILE A 77 13.20 -1.76 20.68
N GLN A 78 14.03 -2.79 20.87
CA GLN A 78 15.32 -2.65 21.53
C GLN A 78 16.33 -1.82 20.71
N ARG A 79 16.35 -1.99 19.39
CA ARG A 79 17.34 -1.35 18.52
C ARG A 79 17.00 0.09 18.16
N HIS A 80 15.72 0.34 17.89
CA HIS A 80 15.26 1.63 17.35
C HIS A 80 14.43 2.39 18.39
N GLY A 81 13.74 1.71 19.29
CA GLY A 81 12.87 2.33 20.27
C GLY A 81 11.41 2.05 19.98
N ARG A 82 10.63 1.97 21.05
CA ARG A 82 9.23 1.53 21.04
C ARG A 82 8.31 2.36 20.14
N ASN A 83 8.55 3.67 20.08
CA ASN A 83 7.61 4.65 19.51
C ASN A 83 8.09 5.28 18.21
N ILE A 84 9.17 4.79 17.59
CA ILE A 84 9.65 5.38 16.32
C ILE A 84 8.59 5.20 15.23
N PRO A 85 8.10 6.30 14.62
CA PRO A 85 7.10 6.23 13.58
C PRO A 85 7.70 5.73 12.27
N GLY A 86 7.00 4.82 11.61
CA GLY A 86 7.27 4.35 10.26
C GLY A 86 6.01 4.39 9.39
N LEU A 87 6.19 4.34 8.06
CA LEU A 87 5.07 4.22 7.12
C LEU A 87 4.81 2.77 6.79
N PHE A 88 3.56 2.35 6.96
CA PHE A 88 3.04 1.05 6.56
C PHE A 88 2.17 1.22 5.32
N TYR A 89 2.62 0.65 4.20
CA TYR A 89 1.88 0.62 2.94
C TYR A 89 1.16 -0.71 2.78
N SER A 90 -0.09 -0.65 2.33
CA SER A 90 -0.85 -1.84 1.96
C SER A 90 -1.18 -1.78 0.47
N TYR A 91 -0.95 -2.90 -0.20
CA TYR A 91 -1.15 -3.04 -1.64
C TYR A 91 -2.20 -4.11 -1.93
N LYS A 92 -2.96 -3.90 -3.00
CA LYS A 92 -3.82 -4.92 -3.59
C LYS A 92 -3.50 -5.00 -5.08
N ASN A 93 -3.23 -6.19 -5.57
CA ASN A 93 -3.16 -6.44 -7.00
C ASN A 93 -4.54 -6.83 -7.53
N GLU A 94 -4.96 -6.21 -8.62
CA GLU A 94 -6.18 -6.53 -9.37
C GLU A 94 -5.79 -6.83 -10.83
N PRO A 95 -5.49 -8.11 -11.16
CA PRO A 95 -5.24 -8.52 -12.53
C PRO A 95 -6.43 -8.22 -13.43
N LYS A 96 -6.16 -7.93 -14.70
CA LYS A 96 -7.15 -7.73 -15.75
C LYS A 96 -6.95 -8.74 -16.87
N GLU A 97 -6.46 -8.28 -18.02
CA GLU A 97 -6.40 -9.04 -19.26
C GLU A 97 -5.01 -9.63 -19.46
N LEU A 98 -4.98 -10.77 -20.16
CA LEU A 98 -3.76 -11.38 -20.66
C LEU A 98 -3.94 -11.54 -22.16
N ASN A 99 -3.07 -10.87 -22.92
CA ASN A 99 -3.11 -10.83 -24.37
C ASN A 99 -1.78 -11.34 -24.93
N ILE A 100 -1.82 -12.18 -25.96
CA ILE A 100 -0.63 -12.62 -26.69
C ILE A 100 -0.69 -11.98 -28.07
N ILE A 101 0.33 -11.22 -28.42
CA ILE A 101 0.42 -10.50 -29.69
C ILE A 101 1.59 -11.06 -30.48
N SER A 102 1.34 -11.44 -31.73
CA SER A 102 2.37 -11.81 -32.71
C SER A 102 3.10 -10.58 -33.23
N ASP A 103 3.85 -9.92 -32.36
CA ASP A 103 4.74 -8.82 -32.65
C ASP A 103 5.91 -8.86 -31.64
N ASN A 104 7.03 -8.25 -31.99
CA ASN A 104 8.18 -8.21 -31.09
C ASN A 104 7.96 -7.23 -29.93
N LEU A 105 8.65 -7.49 -28.82
CA LEU A 105 8.49 -6.74 -27.58
C LEU A 105 8.71 -5.23 -27.76
N GLN A 106 9.68 -4.83 -28.58
CA GLN A 106 9.99 -3.41 -28.81
C GLN A 106 8.84 -2.70 -29.55
N SER A 107 8.29 -3.31 -30.59
CA SER A 107 7.12 -2.79 -31.31
C SER A 107 5.93 -2.62 -30.37
N VAL A 108 5.65 -3.63 -29.54
CA VAL A 108 4.56 -3.61 -28.56
C VAL A 108 4.75 -2.48 -27.55
N VAL A 109 5.96 -2.34 -26.98
CA VAL A 109 6.28 -1.26 -26.03
C VAL A 109 6.10 0.13 -26.67
N ASN A 110 6.49 0.31 -27.93
CA ASN A 110 6.33 1.57 -28.64
C ASN A 110 4.84 1.92 -28.87
N LYS A 111 4.02 0.92 -29.23
CA LYS A 111 2.56 1.08 -29.35
C LYS A 111 1.94 1.46 -28.00
N LEU A 112 2.28 0.75 -26.93
CA LEU A 112 1.82 1.05 -25.57
C LEU A 112 2.22 2.46 -25.12
N ASN A 113 3.46 2.90 -25.39
CA ASN A 113 3.88 4.26 -25.06
C ASN A 113 3.00 5.32 -25.74
N THR A 114 2.77 5.15 -27.05
CA THR A 114 1.91 6.06 -27.83
C THR A 114 0.49 6.09 -27.25
N GLU A 115 -0.06 4.93 -26.92
CA GLU A 115 -1.39 4.83 -26.32
C GLU A 115 -1.48 5.52 -24.96
N ILE A 116 -0.50 5.29 -24.08
CA ILE A 116 -0.45 5.93 -22.75
C ILE A 116 -0.34 7.45 -22.90
N ASP A 117 0.50 7.93 -23.80
CA ASP A 117 0.66 9.37 -24.05
C ASP A 117 -0.62 10.00 -24.61
N ASN A 118 -1.35 9.30 -25.49
CA ASN A 118 -2.65 9.75 -26.00
C ASN A 118 -3.74 9.78 -24.91
N ARG A 119 -3.77 8.80 -24.00
CA ARG A 119 -4.72 8.77 -22.87
C ARG A 119 -4.40 9.82 -21.82
N GLY A 120 -3.13 10.23 -21.68
CA GLY A 120 -2.67 11.23 -20.72
C GLY A 120 -2.72 10.78 -19.26
N ASP A 121 -2.89 9.48 -18.98
CA ASP A 121 -2.95 8.96 -17.62
C ASP A 121 -1.56 8.99 -16.95
N PRO A 122 -1.38 9.74 -15.84
CA PRO A 122 -0.08 9.89 -15.19
C PRO A 122 0.32 8.69 -14.32
N LEU A 123 -0.59 7.75 -14.04
CA LEU A 123 -0.39 6.60 -13.16
C LEU A 123 -0.37 5.27 -13.92
N VAL A 124 0.34 5.25 -15.06
CA VAL A 124 0.53 4.05 -15.88
C VAL A 124 2.01 3.70 -16.00
N SER A 125 2.31 2.41 -15.90
CA SER A 125 3.65 1.85 -16.06
C SER A 125 3.73 0.80 -17.14
N ILE A 126 4.91 0.66 -17.73
CA ILE A 126 5.29 -0.50 -18.54
C ILE A 126 6.46 -1.20 -17.83
N ILE A 127 6.27 -2.49 -17.55
CA ILE A 127 7.21 -3.33 -16.81
C ILE A 127 7.62 -4.48 -17.75
N LYS A 128 8.92 -4.64 -18.00
CA LYS A 128 9.46 -5.81 -18.66
C LYS A 128 9.84 -6.86 -17.62
N GLY A 129 9.32 -8.07 -17.77
CA GLY A 129 9.54 -9.18 -16.85
C GLY A 129 9.85 -10.49 -17.56
N GLU A 130 10.01 -11.53 -16.75
CA GLU A 130 10.03 -12.92 -17.22
C GLU A 130 8.62 -13.50 -17.06
N ASP A 131 8.18 -14.32 -18.00
CA ASP A 131 6.80 -14.83 -18.08
C ASP A 131 6.40 -15.63 -16.84
N GLU A 132 7.27 -16.56 -16.41
CA GLU A 132 7.03 -17.41 -15.24
C GLU A 132 7.18 -16.67 -13.90
N LEU A 133 7.87 -15.52 -13.88
CA LEU A 133 8.17 -14.72 -12.68
C LEU A 133 7.57 -13.31 -12.77
N TRP A 134 6.41 -13.21 -13.40
CA TRP A 134 5.72 -11.93 -13.61
C TRP A 134 5.30 -11.28 -12.29
N ASP A 135 4.93 -12.08 -11.30
CA ASP A 135 4.50 -11.63 -9.97
C ASP A 135 5.67 -11.05 -9.16
N VAL A 136 6.85 -11.69 -9.23
CA VAL A 136 8.11 -11.18 -8.68
C VAL A 136 8.47 -9.84 -9.34
N SER A 137 8.27 -9.73 -10.65
CA SER A 137 8.47 -8.49 -11.39
C SER A 137 7.56 -7.36 -10.89
N LEU A 138 6.29 -7.69 -10.60
CA LEU A 138 5.34 -6.75 -10.03
C LEU A 138 5.72 -6.35 -8.60
N MET A 139 6.18 -7.29 -7.76
CA MET A 139 6.68 -6.98 -6.41
C MET A 139 7.88 -6.03 -6.44
N LYS A 140 8.84 -6.26 -7.33
CA LYS A 140 9.98 -5.36 -7.53
C LYS A 140 9.51 -3.96 -7.94
N PHE A 141 8.54 -3.87 -8.86
CA PHE A 141 7.95 -2.60 -9.25
C PHE A 141 7.31 -1.86 -8.06
N ILE A 142 6.52 -2.57 -7.24
CA ILE A 142 5.90 -2.00 -6.03
C ILE A 142 6.96 -1.48 -5.06
N TYR A 143 8.05 -2.21 -4.87
CA TYR A 143 9.16 -1.78 -4.03
C TYR A 143 9.79 -0.47 -4.54
N GLU A 144 10.09 -0.37 -5.83
CA GLU A 144 10.65 0.86 -6.43
C GLU A 144 9.69 2.05 -6.29
N MET A 145 8.39 1.85 -6.54
CA MET A 145 7.37 2.88 -6.33
C MET A 145 7.31 3.36 -4.88
N THR A 146 7.37 2.43 -3.93
CA THR A 146 7.38 2.73 -2.50
C THR A 146 8.62 3.56 -2.14
N ARG A 147 9.80 3.09 -2.55
CA ARG A 147 11.09 3.72 -2.25
C ARG A 147 11.17 5.15 -2.78
N ASN A 148 10.73 5.37 -4.02
CA ASN A 148 10.75 6.69 -4.66
C ASN A 148 9.75 7.65 -4.03
N SER A 149 8.65 7.15 -3.45
CA SER A 149 7.60 7.98 -2.84
C SER A 149 7.83 8.25 -1.34
N LEU A 150 8.64 7.42 -0.68
CA LEU A 150 8.79 7.41 0.77
C LEU A 150 9.25 8.77 1.32
N ARG A 151 10.29 9.37 0.73
CA ARG A 151 10.88 10.63 1.21
C ARG A 151 9.86 11.77 1.18
N ASP A 152 9.16 11.91 0.06
CA ASP A 152 8.16 12.97 -0.12
C ASP A 152 6.95 12.77 0.79
N ASN A 153 6.50 11.52 0.96
CA ASN A 153 5.40 11.20 1.87
C ASN A 153 5.75 11.51 3.32
N LEU A 154 6.96 11.15 3.77
CA LEU A 154 7.45 11.52 5.10
C LEU A 154 7.54 13.04 5.28
N MET A 155 8.07 13.77 4.29
CA MET A 155 8.17 15.22 4.35
C MET A 155 6.79 15.88 4.43
N GLN A 156 5.82 15.44 3.63
CA GLN A 156 4.46 15.97 3.64
C GLN A 156 3.74 15.70 4.96
N MET A 157 3.90 14.51 5.55
CA MET A 157 3.35 14.20 6.87
C MET A 157 4.03 15.00 7.98
N GLY A 158 5.37 15.10 7.95
CA GLY A 158 6.14 15.87 8.91
C GLY A 158 5.77 17.37 8.92
N ARG A 159 5.56 17.97 7.74
CA ARG A 159 5.08 19.37 7.64
C ARG A 159 3.70 19.59 8.28
N ARG A 160 2.90 18.55 8.44
CA ARG A 160 1.60 18.59 9.13
C ARG A 160 1.68 18.17 10.60
N GLY A 161 2.88 17.93 11.14
CA GLY A 161 3.09 17.43 12.50
C GLY A 161 2.59 16.00 12.73
N LEU A 162 2.23 15.27 11.67
CA LEU A 162 1.62 13.94 11.79
C LEU A 162 2.59 12.88 12.32
N LEU A 163 3.90 13.13 12.20
CA LEU A 163 4.98 12.29 12.71
C LEU A 163 5.40 12.66 14.13
N ASP A 164 4.90 13.76 14.68
CA ASP A 164 5.23 14.19 16.03
C ASP A 164 4.63 13.22 17.04
N ILE A 165 5.37 12.92 18.10
CA ILE A 165 5.01 11.94 19.12
C ILE A 165 4.62 12.70 20.39
N ASP A 166 3.47 12.36 20.97
CA ASP A 166 3.05 12.92 22.25
C ASP A 166 3.80 12.31 23.45
N ALA A 167 3.54 12.82 24.67
CA ALA A 167 4.16 12.30 25.89
C ALA A 167 3.83 10.82 26.18
N GLY A 168 2.73 10.30 25.62
CA GLY A 168 2.32 8.90 25.71
C GLY A 168 2.99 7.99 24.67
N GLY A 169 3.81 8.54 23.76
CA GLY A 169 4.46 7.76 22.73
C GLY A 169 3.61 7.52 21.49
N VAL A 170 2.51 8.27 21.33
CA VAL A 170 1.57 8.09 20.22
C VAL A 170 1.80 9.17 19.16
N PRO A 171 1.99 8.80 17.88
CA PRO A 171 2.05 9.77 16.80
C PRO A 171 0.75 10.56 16.65
N VAL A 172 0.84 11.87 16.36
CA VAL A 172 -0.34 12.72 16.11
C VAL A 172 -1.24 12.14 15.03
N ALA A 173 -0.69 11.49 13.99
CA ALA A 173 -1.48 10.81 12.98
C ALA A 173 -2.41 9.71 13.53
N ALA A 174 -1.96 8.97 14.55
CA ALA A 174 -2.78 7.93 15.18
C ALA A 174 -3.96 8.57 15.93
N ARG A 175 -3.72 9.66 16.65
CA ARG A 175 -4.77 10.46 17.31
C ARG A 175 -5.82 10.94 16.30
N VAL A 176 -5.38 11.55 15.20
CA VAL A 176 -6.27 12.01 14.12
C VAL A 176 -7.07 10.84 13.53
N SER A 177 -6.41 9.71 13.27
CA SER A 177 -7.10 8.52 12.76
C SER A 177 -8.15 7.99 13.73
N ILE A 178 -7.89 8.01 15.04
CA ILE A 178 -8.86 7.59 16.06
C ILE A 178 -10.08 8.51 16.04
N GLU A 179 -9.91 9.82 15.94
CA GLU A 179 -11.03 10.77 15.83
C GLU A 179 -11.88 10.55 14.56
N GLU A 180 -11.23 10.24 13.44
CA GLU A 180 -11.92 9.83 12.21
C GLU A 180 -12.75 8.54 12.43
N LEU A 181 -12.20 7.55 13.13
CA LEU A 181 -12.89 6.30 13.43
C LEU A 181 -14.09 6.52 14.36
N PHE A 182 -13.97 7.36 15.38
CA PHE A 182 -15.11 7.76 16.22
C PHE A 182 -16.24 8.38 15.38
N THR A 183 -15.89 9.24 14.42
CA THR A 183 -16.88 9.85 13.52
C THR A 183 -17.59 8.79 12.66
N LYS A 184 -16.85 7.83 12.10
CA LYS A 184 -17.43 6.74 11.30
C LYS A 184 -18.33 5.82 12.10
N VAL A 185 -17.95 5.47 13.34
CA VAL A 185 -18.83 4.71 14.24
C VAL A 185 -20.11 5.50 14.53
N ALA A 186 -20.03 6.82 14.70
CA ALA A 186 -21.19 7.67 14.93
C ALA A 186 -22.13 7.73 13.70
N GLN A 187 -21.60 7.47 12.51
CA GLN A 187 -22.35 7.42 11.25
C GLN A 187 -22.87 6.01 10.92
N GLY A 188 -22.41 4.98 11.63
CA GLY A 188 -22.75 3.58 11.33
C GLY A 188 -21.90 2.94 10.24
N GLU A 189 -20.81 3.60 9.82
CA GLU A 189 -19.89 3.15 8.76
C GLU A 189 -18.74 2.28 9.27
N TYR A 190 -18.62 2.13 10.59
CA TYR A 190 -17.55 1.38 11.24
C TYR A 190 -18.07 0.70 12.51
N GLU A 191 -17.64 -0.52 12.76
CA GLU A 191 -18.10 -1.29 13.91
C GLU A 191 -17.34 -0.86 15.18
N PRO A 192 -18.03 -0.65 16.32
CA PRO A 192 -17.39 -0.27 17.58
C PRO A 192 -16.29 -1.24 18.04
N ARG A 193 -16.44 -2.55 17.74
CA ARG A 193 -15.43 -3.55 18.08
C ARG A 193 -14.08 -3.25 17.41
N ASP A 194 -14.11 -2.81 16.16
CA ASP A 194 -12.90 -2.51 15.39
C ASP A 194 -12.25 -1.21 15.86
N LEU A 195 -13.05 -0.24 16.33
CA LEU A 195 -12.53 0.96 17.00
C LEU A 195 -11.84 0.58 18.32
N LYS A 196 -12.44 -0.31 19.11
CA LYS A 196 -11.82 -0.79 20.34
C LYS A 196 -10.48 -1.46 20.06
N ALA A 197 -10.42 -2.33 19.05
CA ALA A 197 -9.18 -2.99 18.66
C ALA A 197 -8.09 -1.98 18.25
N GLU A 198 -8.46 -0.88 17.57
CA GLU A 198 -7.50 0.19 17.26
C GLU A 198 -7.00 0.92 18.51
N LEU A 199 -7.90 1.26 19.45
CA LEU A 199 -7.53 1.88 20.73
C LEU A 199 -6.60 0.98 21.55
N ASP A 200 -6.91 -0.32 21.62
CA ASP A 200 -6.10 -1.31 22.33
C ASP A 200 -4.69 -1.43 21.70
N ARG A 201 -4.58 -1.38 20.36
CA ARG A 201 -3.27 -1.39 19.68
C ARG A 201 -2.39 -0.20 20.04
N TRP A 202 -2.99 0.96 20.28
CA TRP A 202 -2.28 2.18 20.68
C TRP A 202 -2.11 2.36 22.19
N ASP A 203 -2.70 1.49 23.02
CA ASP A 203 -2.75 1.63 24.50
C ASP A 203 -3.58 2.82 24.96
N LEU A 204 -4.61 3.17 24.20
CA LEU A 204 -5.40 4.38 24.42
C LEU A 204 -6.80 4.10 24.95
N PHE A 205 -7.18 2.85 25.21
CA PHE A 205 -8.55 2.55 25.60
C PHE A 205 -8.98 3.30 26.86
N GLU A 206 -8.14 3.32 27.90
CA GLU A 206 -8.43 4.02 29.17
C GLU A 206 -8.67 5.52 28.95
N GLU A 207 -7.88 6.16 28.09
CA GLU A 207 -8.01 7.59 27.79
C GLU A 207 -9.33 7.91 27.05
N TYR A 208 -9.82 6.98 26.22
CA TYR A 208 -11.02 7.17 25.41
C TYR A 208 -12.26 6.41 25.92
N GLU A 209 -12.17 5.79 27.10
CA GLU A 209 -13.17 4.84 27.61
C GLU A 209 -14.58 5.43 27.67
N ASP A 210 -14.74 6.60 28.29
CA ASP A 210 -16.03 7.27 28.43
C ASP A 210 -16.66 7.62 27.08
N ARG A 211 -15.82 8.11 26.15
CA ARG A 211 -16.24 8.44 24.78
C ARG A 211 -16.66 7.18 24.03
N PHE A 212 -15.90 6.09 24.17
CA PHE A 212 -16.19 4.79 23.59
C PHE A 212 -17.53 4.23 24.08
N PHE A 213 -17.77 4.20 25.39
CA PHE A 213 -19.05 3.68 25.90
C PHE A 213 -20.25 4.56 25.52
N THR A 214 -20.05 5.88 25.45
CA THR A 214 -21.08 6.82 24.99
C THR A 214 -21.50 6.51 23.55
N ILE A 215 -20.53 6.33 22.65
CA ILE A 215 -20.82 6.04 21.24
C ILE A 215 -21.36 4.62 21.04
N PHE A 216 -20.85 3.63 21.78
CA PHE A 216 -21.32 2.25 21.73
C PHE A 216 -22.79 2.13 22.12
N LYS A 217 -23.22 2.82 23.19
CA LYS A 217 -24.63 2.87 23.59
C LYS A 217 -25.52 3.50 22.51
N LYS A 218 -25.05 4.54 21.83
CA LYS A 218 -25.78 5.19 20.73
C LYS A 218 -25.87 4.30 19.50
N PHE A 219 -24.80 3.60 19.15
CA PHE A 219 -24.75 2.66 18.04
C PHE A 219 -25.76 1.52 18.22
N ASN A 220 -25.79 0.89 19.39
CA ASN A 220 -26.74 -0.19 19.68
C ASN A 220 -28.21 0.23 19.73
N ARG A 221 -28.50 1.53 19.92
CA ARG A 221 -29.87 2.06 19.85
C ARG A 221 -30.37 2.28 18.42
N ARG A 222 -29.48 2.29 17.43
CA ARG A 222 -29.80 2.52 16.01
C ARG A 222 -29.91 1.23 15.20
N LYS A 223 -29.39 0.12 15.71
CA LYS A 223 -29.44 -1.22 15.12
C LYS A 223 -30.73 -1.90 15.56
#